data_AF-A0A7C5HDD2-F1
#
_entry.id   AF-A0A7C5HDD2-F1
#
_cell.length_a   1.000
_cell.length_b   1.000
_cell.length_c   1.000
_cell.angle_alpha   90.00
_cell.angle_beta   90.00
_cell.angle_gamma   90.00
#
_symmetry.space_group_name_H-M   'P 1'
#
loop_
_entity.id
_entity.type
_entity.pdbx_description
1 polymer ?
#
loop_
_entity_poly.entity_id
_entity_poly.type
_entity_poly.pdbx_seq_one_letter_code
_entity_poly.pdbx_strand_id
1 'polypeptide(L)'
;FDRIIEMLEERNLILRKGTIVDASIIRAARRPTKKEGAVNQKKQDSPQQDKDAQFTKRGNKSYYGYKGHIGVDQGSGIIRRAIFTPANIHYSKELENLIIGDERSVFADKAYDSQERKRYFRAMGIYYGILDKSHRNRGLSNSQKKNNKRKSRIRNAVERVFAHFKTHYRFRRVRYVTLARNEVQFKFICMIYNIRQGLALTTT
;
A
#
# COMPACT_ATOMS: atom_id res chain seq x y z
N PHE A 1 14.29 -9.04 0.06
CA PHE A 1 12.95 -8.97 0.68
C PHE A 1 12.38 -10.36 0.79
N ASP A 2 12.25 -11.09 -0.32
CA ASP A 2 11.63 -12.42 -0.34
C ASP A 2 12.31 -13.43 0.61
N ARG A 3 13.66 -13.42 0.69
CA ARG A 3 14.38 -14.27 1.67
C ARG A 3 13.94 -14.06 3.13
N ILE A 4 13.59 -12.84 3.54
CA ILE A 4 13.06 -12.59 4.90
C ILE A 4 11.67 -13.19 5.05
N ILE A 5 10.85 -13.17 3.99
CA ILE A 5 9.52 -13.78 4.01
C ILE A 5 9.64 -15.29 4.12
N GLU A 6 10.49 -15.93 3.31
CA GLU A 6 10.78 -17.37 3.39
C GLU A 6 11.19 -17.78 4.81
N MET A 7 12.13 -17.07 5.43
CA MET A 7 12.55 -17.34 6.81
C MET A 7 11.41 -17.23 7.84
N LEU A 8 10.43 -16.35 7.61
CA LEU A 8 9.27 -16.20 8.49
C LEU A 8 8.22 -17.28 8.21
N GLU A 9 8.10 -17.75 6.97
CA GLU A 9 7.27 -18.90 6.58
C GLU A 9 7.83 -20.20 7.17
N GLU A 10 9.15 -20.43 7.09
CA GLU A 10 9.85 -21.56 7.70
C GLU A 10 9.59 -21.62 9.23
N ARG A 11 9.38 -20.47 9.86
CA ARG A 11 9.03 -20.34 11.29
C ARG A 11 7.52 -20.39 11.58
N ASN A 12 6.69 -20.66 10.58
CA ASN A 12 5.22 -20.71 10.68
C ASN A 12 4.57 -19.40 11.18
N LEU A 13 5.19 -18.25 10.92
CA LEU A 13 4.69 -16.94 11.39
C LEU A 13 3.72 -16.26 10.42
N ILE A 14 3.46 -16.86 9.25
CA ILE A 14 2.52 -16.35 8.24
C ILE A 14 1.27 -17.24 8.22
N LEU A 15 0.11 -16.65 8.51
CA LEU A 15 -1.12 -17.39 8.76
C LEU A 15 -1.94 -17.68 7.50
N ARG A 16 -1.84 -16.84 6.47
CA ARG A 16 -2.57 -16.96 5.19
C ARG A 16 -4.10 -16.91 5.34
N LYS A 17 -4.61 -16.40 6.47
CA LYS A 17 -6.06 -16.21 6.72
C LYS A 17 -6.66 -15.15 5.79
N GLY A 18 -5.84 -14.17 5.41
CA GLY A 18 -6.21 -13.15 4.46
C GLY A 18 -5.05 -12.19 4.21
N THR A 19 -5.16 -11.42 3.14
CA THR A 19 -4.24 -10.32 2.85
C THR A 19 -4.99 -8.99 2.98
N ILE A 20 -4.40 -8.07 3.73
CA ILE A 20 -4.87 -6.69 3.87
C ILE A 20 -4.00 -5.81 2.99
N VAL A 21 -4.61 -5.20 1.97
CA VAL A 21 -3.94 -4.35 0.99
C VAL A 21 -4.23 -2.88 1.27
N ASP A 22 -3.17 -2.09 1.38
CA ASP A 22 -3.27 -0.63 1.45
C ASP A 22 -1.99 0.04 0.92
N ALA A 23 -2.09 1.35 0.69
CA ALA A 23 -0.98 2.12 0.17
C ALA A 23 -0.88 3.49 0.84
N SER A 24 0.35 3.88 1.19
CA SER A 24 0.65 5.18 1.76
C SER A 24 1.37 6.06 0.76
N ILE A 25 0.88 7.30 0.63
CA ILE A 25 1.60 8.38 -0.08
C ILE A 25 2.82 8.77 0.75
N ILE A 26 3.98 8.89 0.10
CA ILE A 26 5.26 9.30 0.70
C ILE A 26 5.79 10.47 -0.13
N ARG A 27 6.18 11.56 0.55
CA ARG A 27 6.61 12.79 -0.13
C ARG A 27 7.97 12.59 -0.80
N ALA A 28 8.19 13.22 -1.95
CA ALA A 28 9.49 13.29 -2.60
C ALA A 28 10.54 13.97 -1.69
N ALA A 29 11.82 13.60 -1.88
CA ALA A 29 12.95 14.23 -1.20
C ALA A 29 13.12 15.71 -1.61
N ARG A 30 12.61 16.08 -2.78
CA ARG A 30 12.71 17.40 -3.39
C ARG A 30 11.33 17.95 -3.68
N ARG A 31 11.24 19.27 -3.76
CA ARG A 31 10.01 19.95 -4.22
C ARG A 31 9.93 19.82 -5.74
N PRO A 32 8.72 19.76 -6.32
CA PRO A 32 8.56 19.82 -7.76
C PRO A 32 9.09 21.18 -8.24
N THR A 33 9.79 21.21 -9.38
CA THR A 33 10.07 22.46 -10.08
C THR A 33 8.74 23.06 -10.52
N LYS A 34 8.45 24.32 -10.18
CA LYS A 34 7.25 25.00 -10.69
C LYS A 34 7.24 24.93 -12.22
N LYS A 35 6.17 24.37 -12.83
CA LYS A 35 5.60 24.77 -14.13
C LYS A 35 4.40 23.88 -14.52
N GLU A 36 3.21 24.24 -14.05
CA GLU A 36 2.02 24.24 -14.91
C GLU A 36 1.81 25.73 -15.26
N GLY A 37 2.23 26.15 -16.46
CA GLY A 37 1.91 27.50 -16.99
C GLY A 37 3.06 28.41 -17.44
N ALA A 38 4.35 28.11 -17.21
CA ALA A 38 5.43 28.92 -17.79
C ALA A 38 6.12 28.19 -18.95
N VAL A 39 5.63 28.48 -20.16
CA VAL A 39 6.33 28.26 -21.43
C VAL A 39 7.72 28.90 -21.33
N ASN A 40 8.74 28.26 -21.90
CA ASN A 40 10.11 28.79 -22.06
C ASN A 40 10.96 29.00 -20.80
N GLN A 41 11.36 27.92 -20.11
CA GLN A 41 12.72 27.88 -19.57
C GLN A 41 13.31 26.50 -19.88
N LYS A 42 14.47 26.48 -20.55
CA LYS A 42 15.23 25.27 -20.85
C LYS A 42 15.24 24.38 -19.60
N LYS A 43 14.77 23.12 -19.73
CA LYS A 43 14.94 22.09 -18.69
C LYS A 43 16.45 21.94 -18.47
N GLN A 44 17.02 22.68 -17.53
CA GLN A 44 18.34 22.36 -17.04
C GLN A 44 18.19 21.06 -16.27
N ASP A 45 18.76 19.99 -16.84
CA ASP A 45 18.91 18.69 -16.20
C ASP A 45 19.82 18.83 -15.01
N SER A 46 19.28 19.27 -13.87
CA SER A 46 20.04 19.25 -12.63
C SER A 46 19.99 17.84 -12.05
N PRO A 47 21.13 17.23 -11.68
CA PRO A 47 21.17 15.91 -11.02
C PRO A 47 20.39 15.85 -9.70
N GLN A 48 19.94 17.00 -9.20
CA GLN A 48 19.19 17.15 -7.97
C GLN A 48 17.66 17.10 -8.17
N GLN A 49 17.16 17.05 -9.41
CA GLN A 49 15.73 16.91 -9.69
C GLN A 49 15.28 15.45 -9.57
N ASP A 50 14.09 15.27 -8.99
CA ASP A 50 13.43 13.97 -8.89
C ASP A 50 12.54 13.77 -10.13
N LYS A 51 13.04 13.03 -11.12
CA LYS A 51 12.35 12.82 -12.41
C LYS A 51 11.23 11.78 -12.31
N ASP A 52 11.27 10.93 -11.28
CA ASP A 52 10.35 9.81 -11.12
C ASP A 52 9.17 10.14 -10.20
N ALA A 53 9.33 11.10 -9.29
CA ALA A 53 8.24 11.58 -8.45
C ALA A 53 7.15 12.24 -9.30
N GLN A 54 5.90 11.91 -8.98
CA GLN A 54 4.72 12.41 -9.70
C GLN A 54 3.71 13.02 -8.73
N PHE A 55 2.77 13.79 -9.27
CA PHE A 55 1.67 14.35 -8.49
C PHE A 55 0.52 13.34 -8.31
N THR A 56 -0.15 13.39 -7.16
CA THR A 56 -1.43 12.73 -6.92
C THR A 56 -2.31 13.63 -6.07
N LYS A 57 -3.63 13.51 -6.22
CA LYS A 57 -4.61 14.19 -5.38
C LYS A 57 -5.23 13.21 -4.39
N ARG A 58 -5.38 13.61 -3.12
CA ARG A 58 -6.15 12.88 -2.11
C ARG A 58 -7.07 13.87 -1.40
N GLY A 59 -8.37 13.75 -1.64
CA GLY A 59 -9.33 14.78 -1.24
C GLY A 59 -9.03 16.11 -1.94
N ASN A 60 -8.97 17.20 -1.18
CA ASN A 60 -8.66 18.53 -1.70
C ASN A 60 -7.16 18.87 -1.70
N LYS A 61 -6.28 17.92 -1.33
CA LYS A 61 -4.84 18.15 -1.21
C LYS A 61 -4.08 17.43 -2.32
N SER A 62 -3.14 18.15 -2.94
CA SER A 62 -2.18 17.60 -3.89
C SER A 62 -0.89 17.19 -3.16
N TYR A 63 -0.32 16.08 -3.58
CA TYR A 63 0.90 15.50 -3.04
C TYR A 63 1.86 15.21 -4.18
N TYR A 64 3.15 15.49 -3.97
CA TYR A 64 4.22 15.17 -4.92
C TYR A 64 5.15 14.13 -4.30
N GLY A 65 5.37 13.02 -5.01
CA GLY A 65 6.22 11.93 -4.54
C GLY A 65 5.81 10.57 -5.06
N TYR A 66 5.69 9.62 -4.14
CA TYR A 66 5.58 8.20 -4.40
C TYR A 66 4.44 7.56 -3.59
N LYS A 67 4.15 6.29 -3.88
CA LYS A 67 3.27 5.42 -3.10
C LYS A 67 4.03 4.14 -2.74
N GLY A 68 3.97 3.76 -1.47
CA GLY A 68 4.36 2.43 -1.01
C GLY A 68 3.10 1.62 -0.77
N HIS A 69 2.92 0.56 -1.55
CA HIS A 69 1.80 -0.37 -1.45
C HIS A 69 2.28 -1.64 -0.74
N ILE A 70 1.46 -2.17 0.18
CA ILE A 70 1.80 -3.40 0.92
C ILE A 70 0.60 -4.35 0.97
N GLY A 71 0.90 -5.64 0.89
CA GLY A 71 0.00 -6.74 1.22
C GLY A 71 0.44 -7.35 2.55
N VAL A 72 -0.41 -7.24 3.57
CA VAL A 72 -0.11 -7.68 4.95
C VAL A 72 -0.94 -8.90 5.32
N ASP A 73 -0.29 -9.91 5.87
CA ASP A 73 -0.95 -11.11 6.38
C ASP A 73 -1.88 -10.77 7.56
N GLN A 74 -3.15 -11.14 7.41
CA GLN A 74 -4.18 -10.91 8.41
C GLN A 74 -3.92 -11.77 9.65
N GLY A 75 -3.65 -11.11 10.77
CA GLY A 75 -3.46 -11.74 12.07
C GLY A 75 -2.01 -11.63 12.54
N SER A 76 -1.05 -12.06 11.71
CA SER A 76 0.38 -11.92 12.04
C SER A 76 0.89 -10.48 11.87
N GLY A 77 0.33 -9.73 10.91
CA GLY A 77 0.83 -8.40 10.56
C GLY A 77 2.11 -8.41 9.72
N ILE A 78 2.58 -9.58 9.27
CA ILE A 78 3.76 -9.68 8.39
C ILE A 78 3.42 -9.12 6.99
N ILE A 79 4.29 -8.27 6.47
CA ILE A 79 4.18 -7.74 5.10
C ILE A 79 4.67 -8.83 4.14
N ARG A 80 3.78 -9.41 3.33
CA ARG A 80 4.12 -10.48 2.37
C ARG A 80 4.54 -9.95 1.00
N ARG A 81 3.94 -8.83 0.58
CA ARG A 81 4.28 -8.15 -0.67
C ARG A 81 4.41 -6.65 -0.42
N ALA A 82 5.32 -6.01 -1.14
CA ALA A 82 5.57 -4.59 -1.07
C ALA A 82 5.91 -4.08 -2.47
N ILE A 83 5.31 -2.98 -2.91
CA ILE A 83 5.54 -2.39 -4.24
C ILE A 83 5.71 -0.89 -4.06
N PHE A 84 6.65 -0.31 -4.79
CA PHE A 84 6.91 1.12 -4.74
C PHE A 84 6.71 1.74 -6.11
N THR A 85 5.86 2.78 -6.18
CA THR A 85 5.51 3.41 -7.45
C THR A 85 5.57 4.93 -7.34
N PRO A 86 5.68 5.66 -8.47
CA PRO A 86 5.32 7.07 -8.51
C PRO A 86 3.90 7.31 -7.99
N ALA A 87 3.62 8.51 -7.46
CA ALA A 87 2.35 8.75 -6.78
C ALA A 87 1.12 8.80 -7.70
N ASN A 88 1.29 9.07 -9.00
CA ASN A 88 0.19 9.11 -9.96
C ASN A 88 -0.43 7.72 -10.25
N ILE A 89 0.30 6.63 -9.98
CA ILE A 89 -0.20 5.27 -10.22
C ILE A 89 -1.42 5.01 -9.33
N HIS A 90 -2.51 4.56 -9.95
CA HIS A 90 -3.77 4.31 -9.28
C HIS A 90 -3.70 3.04 -8.42
N TYR A 91 -4.27 3.11 -7.22
CA TYR A 91 -4.26 2.03 -6.22
C TYR A 91 -4.72 0.69 -6.80
N SER A 92 -5.80 0.69 -7.58
CA SER A 92 -6.37 -0.53 -8.14
C SER A 92 -5.37 -1.34 -8.98
N LYS A 93 -4.39 -0.72 -9.65
CA LYS A 93 -3.48 -1.42 -10.56
C LYS A 93 -2.57 -2.42 -9.84
N GLU A 94 -2.23 -2.17 -8.59
CA GLU A 94 -1.27 -3.00 -7.85
C GLU A 94 -1.91 -4.10 -7.00
N LEU A 95 -3.24 -4.20 -6.97
CA LEU A 95 -3.92 -5.16 -6.08
C LEU A 95 -3.46 -6.60 -6.33
N GLU A 96 -3.44 -7.01 -7.59
CA GLU A 96 -3.09 -8.38 -7.98
C GLU A 96 -1.62 -8.68 -7.69
N ASN A 97 -0.73 -7.70 -7.83
CA ASN A 97 0.69 -7.83 -7.50
C ASN A 97 0.96 -7.91 -5.98
N LEU A 98 -0.03 -7.53 -5.14
CA LEU A 98 0.08 -7.54 -3.68
C LEU A 98 -0.55 -8.78 -3.03
N ILE A 99 -1.16 -9.64 -3.83
CA ILE A 99 -1.82 -10.89 -3.41
C ILE A 99 -1.00 -12.05 -3.97
N ILE A 100 -0.88 -13.12 -3.20
CA ILE A 100 -0.09 -14.30 -3.61
C ILE A 100 -0.96 -15.37 -4.24
N GLY A 101 -2.22 -15.49 -3.82
CA GLY A 101 -3.20 -16.47 -4.29
C GLY A 101 -3.45 -17.61 -3.30
N ASP A 102 -2.70 -17.67 -2.21
CA ASP A 102 -2.87 -18.67 -1.14
C ASP A 102 -3.75 -18.17 0.03
N GLU A 103 -4.34 -16.98 -0.12
CA GLU A 103 -5.11 -16.35 0.95
C GLU A 103 -6.59 -16.69 0.90
N ARG A 104 -7.19 -16.92 2.07
CA ARG A 104 -8.63 -17.20 2.16
C ARG A 104 -9.50 -15.95 2.01
N SER A 105 -8.92 -14.75 2.14
CA SER A 105 -9.65 -13.50 2.09
C SER A 105 -8.77 -12.31 1.68
N VAL A 106 -9.37 -11.29 1.05
CA VAL A 106 -8.66 -10.06 0.63
C VAL A 106 -9.41 -8.84 1.15
N PHE A 107 -8.76 -8.00 1.95
CA PHE A 107 -9.32 -6.77 2.51
C PHE A 107 -8.60 -5.54 1.94
N ALA A 108 -9.36 -4.60 1.36
CA ALA A 108 -8.79 -3.38 0.79
C ALA A 108 -9.77 -2.20 0.86
N ASP A 109 -9.30 -1.00 0.52
CA ASP A 109 -10.16 0.20 0.40
C ASP A 109 -11.17 0.12 -0.73
N LYS A 110 -12.26 0.90 -0.62
CA LYS A 110 -13.27 1.04 -1.68
C LYS A 110 -12.69 1.52 -3.00
N ALA A 111 -11.52 2.17 -3.00
CA ALA A 111 -10.80 2.53 -4.21
C ALA A 111 -10.33 1.32 -5.04
N TYR A 112 -10.26 0.13 -4.43
CA TYR A 112 -9.91 -1.14 -5.09
C TYR A 112 -11.13 -1.92 -5.59
N ASP A 113 -12.35 -1.44 -5.31
CA ASP A 113 -13.59 -2.16 -5.60
C ASP A 113 -13.90 -2.23 -7.10
N SER A 114 -14.19 -3.44 -7.60
CA SER A 114 -14.64 -3.70 -8.97
C SER A 114 -15.54 -4.94 -9.00
N GLN A 115 -16.60 -4.91 -9.82
CA GLN A 115 -17.50 -6.05 -10.01
C GLN A 115 -16.81 -7.25 -10.67
N GLU A 116 -15.86 -6.98 -11.56
CA GLU A 116 -15.05 -8.01 -12.20
C GLU A 116 -14.20 -8.74 -11.15
N ARG A 117 -13.47 -8.00 -10.32
CA ARG A 117 -12.67 -8.55 -9.23
C ARG A 117 -13.50 -9.32 -8.23
N LYS A 118 -14.68 -8.79 -7.87
CA LYS A 118 -15.59 -9.46 -6.96
C LYS A 118 -16.01 -10.83 -7.49
N ARG A 119 -16.26 -10.95 -8.80
CA ARG A 119 -16.57 -12.23 -9.45
C ARG A 119 -15.33 -13.14 -9.47
N TYR A 120 -14.19 -12.60 -9.88
CA TYR A 120 -12.91 -13.33 -9.92
C TYR A 120 -12.53 -13.95 -8.58
N PHE A 121 -12.46 -13.16 -7.50
CA PHE A 121 -12.11 -13.67 -6.17
C PHE A 121 -13.12 -14.71 -5.65
N ARG A 122 -14.41 -14.52 -5.91
CA ARG A 122 -15.43 -15.50 -5.53
C ARG A 122 -15.28 -16.82 -6.28
N ALA A 123 -14.95 -16.77 -7.58
CA ALA A 123 -14.69 -17.97 -8.37
C ALA A 123 -13.48 -18.74 -7.85
N MET A 124 -12.48 -18.04 -7.32
CA MET A 124 -11.31 -18.66 -6.65
C MET A 124 -11.58 -19.12 -5.20
N GLY A 125 -12.80 -18.95 -4.67
CA GLY A 125 -13.10 -19.26 -3.27
C GLY A 125 -12.51 -18.28 -2.26
N ILE A 126 -11.99 -17.14 -2.70
CA ILE A 126 -11.38 -16.10 -1.86
C ILE A 126 -12.45 -15.12 -1.39
N TYR A 127 -12.56 -14.90 -0.08
CA TYR A 127 -13.53 -13.95 0.47
C TYR A 127 -13.21 -12.51 0.07
N TYR A 128 -14.17 -11.87 -0.60
CA TYR A 128 -14.06 -10.49 -1.07
C TYR A 128 -14.35 -9.47 0.05
N GLY A 129 -13.30 -9.14 0.80
CA GLY A 129 -13.28 -8.20 1.92
C GLY A 129 -13.04 -6.73 1.55
N ILE A 130 -13.05 -6.37 0.26
CA ILE A 130 -12.94 -4.98 -0.19
C ILE A 130 -14.21 -4.21 0.21
N LEU A 131 -14.04 -2.95 0.63
CA LEU A 131 -15.16 -2.10 1.06
C LEU A 131 -16.08 -1.77 -0.12
N ASP A 132 -17.39 -1.89 0.09
CA ASP A 132 -18.38 -1.52 -0.92
C ASP A 132 -18.29 -0.01 -1.20
N LYS A 133 -18.28 0.35 -2.49
CA LYS A 133 -18.28 1.74 -2.96
C LYS A 133 -19.70 2.22 -3.25
N SER A 134 -20.02 3.45 -2.87
CA SER A 134 -21.25 4.11 -3.31
C SER A 134 -21.12 4.51 -4.77
N HIS A 135 -22.20 4.37 -5.54
CA HIS A 135 -22.24 4.81 -6.94
C HIS A 135 -23.11 6.06 -7.09
N ARG A 136 -22.99 6.75 -8.23
CA ARG A 136 -23.84 7.90 -8.56
C ARG A 136 -25.30 7.45 -8.49
N ASN A 137 -26.12 8.21 -7.76
CA ASN A 137 -27.55 7.93 -7.54
C ASN A 137 -27.85 6.60 -6.83
N ARG A 138 -26.84 5.91 -6.27
CA ARG A 138 -27.02 4.67 -5.52
C ARG A 138 -26.13 4.68 -4.28
N GLY A 139 -26.73 5.14 -3.19
CA GLY A 139 -26.14 5.10 -1.86
C GLY A 139 -25.89 3.67 -1.37
N LEU A 140 -24.99 3.52 -0.40
CA LEU A 140 -24.82 2.26 0.30
C LEU A 140 -26.04 1.94 1.16
N SER A 141 -26.52 0.70 1.10
CA SER A 141 -27.56 0.20 2.00
C SER A 141 -27.08 0.14 3.45
N ASN A 142 -28.01 0.07 4.41
CA ASN A 142 -27.66 -0.08 5.83
C ASN A 142 -26.85 -1.36 6.09
N SER A 143 -27.16 -2.45 5.38
CA SER A 143 -26.38 -3.70 5.43
C SER A 143 -24.94 -3.50 4.92
N GLN A 144 -24.77 -2.83 3.77
CA GLN A 144 -23.44 -2.51 3.24
C GLN A 144 -22.65 -1.62 4.19
N LYS A 145 -23.27 -0.62 4.80
CA LYS A 145 -22.63 0.25 5.81
C LYS A 145 -22.16 -0.57 7.03
N LYS A 146 -23.01 -1.48 7.55
CA LYS A 146 -22.67 -2.37 8.67
C LYS A 146 -21.51 -3.32 8.32
N ASN A 147 -21.53 -3.88 7.11
CA ASN A 147 -20.47 -4.74 6.60
C ASN A 147 -19.16 -3.99 6.38
N ASN A 148 -19.20 -2.78 5.80
CA ASN A 148 -18.03 -1.92 5.67
C ASN A 148 -17.44 -1.60 7.05
N LYS A 149 -18.26 -1.29 8.07
CA LYS A 149 -17.76 -1.07 9.44
C LYS A 149 -17.01 -2.30 10.00
N ARG A 150 -17.49 -3.51 9.74
CA ARG A 150 -16.81 -4.76 10.12
C ARG A 150 -15.49 -4.94 9.35
N LYS A 151 -15.52 -4.81 8.02
CA LYS A 151 -14.34 -4.93 7.15
C LYS A 151 -13.26 -3.90 7.49
N SER A 152 -13.64 -2.65 7.75
CA SER A 152 -12.72 -1.58 8.14
C SER A 152 -11.94 -1.91 9.42
N ARG A 153 -12.58 -2.53 10.42
CA ARG A 153 -11.88 -2.91 11.66
C ARG A 153 -10.73 -3.88 11.41
N ILE A 154 -10.92 -4.85 10.51
CA ILE A 154 -9.86 -5.77 10.09
C ILE A 154 -8.77 -4.98 9.36
N ARG A 155 -9.19 -4.13 8.42
CA ARG A 155 -8.27 -3.35 7.59
C ARG A 155 -7.38 -2.40 8.40
N ASN A 156 -7.87 -1.86 9.53
CA ASN A 156 -7.09 -0.99 10.42
C ASN A 156 -5.76 -1.61 10.88
N ALA A 157 -5.59 -2.93 10.81
CA ALA A 157 -4.30 -3.56 11.09
C ALA A 157 -3.16 -3.05 10.19
N VAL A 158 -3.43 -2.78 8.90
CA VAL A 158 -2.42 -2.23 7.98
C VAL A 158 -2.05 -0.78 8.32
N GLU A 159 -2.98 -0.03 8.91
CA GLU A 159 -2.72 1.35 9.33
C GLU A 159 -1.69 1.39 10.46
N ARG A 160 -1.64 0.35 11.31
CA ARG A 160 -0.59 0.22 12.33
C ARG A 160 0.80 0.04 11.71
N VAL A 161 0.91 -0.70 10.61
CA VAL A 161 2.16 -0.88 9.87
C VAL A 161 2.64 0.46 9.32
N PHE A 162 1.76 1.18 8.60
CA PHE A 162 2.12 2.50 8.08
C PHE A 162 2.32 3.57 9.15
N ALA A 163 1.60 3.50 10.27
CA ALA A 163 1.85 4.34 11.42
C ALA A 163 3.27 4.09 11.94
N HIS A 164 3.67 2.84 12.09
CA HIS A 164 5.02 2.48 12.52
C HIS A 164 6.10 3.02 11.59
N PHE A 165 5.90 2.91 10.27
CA PHE A 165 6.81 3.51 9.29
C PHE A 165 6.95 5.04 9.50
N LYS A 166 5.85 5.72 9.76
CA LYS A 166 5.80 7.19 9.87
C LYS A 166 6.28 7.73 11.23
N THR A 167 6.11 6.97 12.30
CA THR A 167 6.45 7.40 13.67
C THR A 167 7.83 6.91 14.08
N HIS A 168 8.09 5.60 13.99
CA HIS A 168 9.35 5.01 14.47
C HIS A 168 10.46 5.12 13.42
N TYR A 169 10.16 4.85 12.14
CA TYR A 169 11.17 4.96 11.07
C TYR A 169 11.20 6.34 10.41
N ARG A 170 10.31 7.25 10.83
CA ARG A 170 10.19 8.63 10.31
C ARG A 170 10.06 8.70 8.78
N PHE A 171 9.54 7.65 8.15
CA PHE A 171 9.42 7.48 6.70
C PHE A 171 8.17 8.17 6.13
N ARG A 172 8.11 9.49 6.31
CA ARG A 172 7.06 10.37 5.71
C ARG A 172 7.49 10.98 4.37
N ARG A 173 8.80 10.96 4.12
CA ARG A 173 9.46 11.50 2.94
C ARG A 173 10.57 10.53 2.54
N VAL A 174 10.72 10.29 1.25
CA VAL A 174 11.85 9.52 0.72
C VAL A 174 13.16 10.29 0.84
N ARG A 175 14.29 9.59 0.81
CA ARG A 175 15.62 10.23 0.91
C ARG A 175 16.25 10.54 -0.45
N TYR A 176 15.97 9.71 -1.45
CA TYR A 176 16.61 9.76 -2.75
C TYR A 176 15.68 10.39 -3.81
N VAL A 177 16.24 10.67 -4.98
CA VAL A 177 15.56 11.36 -6.09
C VAL A 177 15.27 10.43 -7.28
N THR A 178 15.42 9.12 -7.09
CA THR A 178 15.10 8.11 -8.11
C THR A 178 14.22 7.01 -7.52
N LEU A 179 13.34 6.46 -8.36
CA LEU A 179 12.41 5.41 -7.99
C LEU A 179 13.17 4.19 -7.44
N ALA A 180 14.17 3.70 -8.17
CA ALA A 180 14.91 2.50 -7.80
C ALA A 180 15.57 2.60 -6.41
N ARG A 181 16.22 3.73 -6.10
CA ARG A 181 16.86 3.94 -4.78
C ARG A 181 15.82 4.04 -3.66
N ASN A 182 14.70 4.71 -3.94
CA ASN A 182 13.61 4.86 -2.98
C ASN A 182 12.86 3.54 -2.75
N GLU A 183 12.71 2.72 -3.78
CA GLU A 183 12.14 1.37 -3.69
C GLU A 183 13.01 0.47 -2.81
N VAL A 184 14.33 0.48 -3.03
CA VAL A 184 15.27 -0.27 -2.18
C VAL A 184 15.13 0.17 -0.71
N GLN A 185 15.09 1.48 -0.43
CA GLN A 185 14.86 2.00 0.92
C GLN A 185 13.53 1.50 1.51
N PHE A 186 12.46 1.53 0.72
CA PHE A 186 11.14 1.07 1.15
C PHE A 186 11.14 -0.42 1.46
N LYS A 187 11.80 -1.24 0.65
CA LYS A 187 11.96 -2.68 0.88
C LYS A 187 12.75 -2.95 2.15
N PHE A 188 13.82 -2.20 2.42
CA PHE A 188 14.55 -2.29 3.70
C PHE A 188 13.66 -1.99 4.90
N ILE A 189 12.84 -0.94 4.82
CA ILE A 189 11.88 -0.60 5.87
C ILE A 189 10.88 -1.74 6.11
N CYS A 190 10.37 -2.36 5.04
CA CYS A 190 9.47 -3.50 5.16
C CYS A 190 10.18 -4.72 5.78
N MET A 191 11.43 -5.00 5.41
CA MET A 191 12.22 -6.10 5.99
C MET A 191 12.47 -5.88 7.49
N ILE A 192 12.90 -4.67 7.89
CA ILE A 192 13.14 -4.33 9.30
C ILE A 192 11.84 -4.48 10.12
N TYR A 193 10.73 -4.00 9.57
CA TYR A 193 9.42 -4.18 10.20
C TYR A 193 9.06 -5.65 10.39
N ASN A 194 9.22 -6.46 9.34
CA ASN A 194 8.90 -7.88 9.38
C ASN A 194 9.77 -8.64 10.39
N ILE A 195 11.07 -8.35 10.47
CA ILE A 195 11.96 -8.95 11.48
C ILE A 195 11.47 -8.60 12.89
N ARG A 196 11.17 -7.31 13.14
CA ARG A 196 10.65 -6.85 14.43
C ARG A 196 9.31 -7.52 14.79
N GLN A 197 8.41 -7.60 13.81
CA GLN A 197 7.09 -8.21 13.99
C GLN A 197 7.22 -9.71 14.23
N GLY A 198 8.10 -10.40 13.50
CA GLY A 198 8.40 -11.82 13.71
C GLY A 198 8.92 -12.09 15.12
N LEU A 199 9.87 -11.29 15.61
CA LEU A 199 10.36 -11.38 16.98
C LEU A 199 9.21 -11.23 17.99
N ALA A 200 8.36 -10.21 17.82
CA ALA A 200 7.23 -9.96 18.71
C ALA A 200 6.21 -11.12 18.73
N LEU A 201 6.06 -11.87 17.64
CA LEU A 201 5.19 -13.04 17.56
C LEU A 201 5.80 -14.28 18.22
N THR A 202 7.12 -14.35 18.35
CA THR A 202 7.84 -15.49 18.96
C THR A 202 8.11 -15.33 20.45
N THR A 203 7.99 -14.14 21.01
CA THR A 203 8.27 -13.85 22.44
C THR A 203 7.03 -14.05 23.33
N THR A 204 6.09 -14.90 22.93
CA THR A 204 4.90 -15.26 23.74
C THR A 204 4.99 -16.72 24.12
#